data_AF-A0A6L7TSF2-F1
#
_entry.id   AF-A0A6L7TSF2-F1
#
_cell.length_a   1.000
_cell.length_b   1.000
_cell.length_c   1.000
_cell.angle_alpha   90.00
_cell.angle_beta   90.00
_cell.angle_gamma   90.00
#
_symmetry.space_group_name_H-M   'P 1'
#
loop_
_entity.id
_entity.type
_entity.pdbx_description
1 polymer ?
#
loop_
_entity_poly.entity_id
_entity_poly.type
_entity_poly.pdbx_seq_one_letter_code
_entity_poly.pdbx_strand_id
1 'polypeptide(L)'
;MNDRRRLGIDRSRSIEDLHHLRLVTLLDELVQAKGVTRAARELGVNYRTLAAALETGRLSRRMRGALGSALLEGGGSPVREQRERNEELAGRLEQVEGQVDEMGKEMTGSLAAVQGEVRELGDQHGQALQRVESRLEKVEGGDGAAGPPAASHAGNGPAGRSSPRRDFPDLATREPAADDEEVFGGAWPLIQEWRELRERHPDRGKGLEWLREEERLMSVELELLEEHGLTLPPQTYPLKGLDRGAQTGWRRKALEEARRARQRREGLLRLLGPLRALRLKLLRR
;
A
#
# COMPACT_ATOMS: atom_id res chain seq x y z
N MET A 1 55.89 -45.20 -31.92
CA MET A 1 55.15 -43.93 -32.05
C MET A 1 53.65 -44.24 -32.14
N ASN A 2 53.00 -44.41 -31.00
CA ASN A 2 51.59 -44.76 -30.85
C ASN A 2 51.02 -43.84 -29.76
N ASP A 3 50.42 -42.70 -30.11
CA ASP A 3 49.74 -41.85 -29.12
C ASP A 3 48.76 -40.85 -29.76
N ARG A 4 47.80 -41.35 -30.56
CA ARG A 4 46.67 -40.53 -31.08
C ARG A 4 45.28 -41.12 -30.82
N ARG A 5 45.16 -42.18 -30.01
CA ARG A 5 43.85 -42.82 -29.71
C ARG A 5 43.26 -42.49 -28.32
N ARG A 6 43.89 -41.61 -27.52
CA ARG A 6 43.46 -41.34 -26.14
C ARG A 6 42.58 -40.09 -25.92
N LEU A 7 42.35 -39.26 -26.92
CA LEU A 7 41.55 -38.02 -26.78
C LEU A 7 40.08 -38.12 -27.25
N GLY A 8 39.64 -39.30 -27.68
CA GLY A 8 38.25 -39.54 -28.12
C GLY A 8 37.27 -39.95 -27.01
N ILE A 9 37.74 -40.14 -25.78
CA ILE A 9 36.97 -40.82 -24.71
C ILE A 9 36.21 -39.82 -23.80
N ASP A 10 36.58 -38.54 -23.76
CA ASP A 10 35.93 -37.59 -22.84
C ASP A 10 34.70 -36.86 -23.40
N ARG A 11 34.59 -36.68 -24.73
CA ARG A 11 33.41 -36.00 -25.30
C ARG A 11 32.14 -36.85 -25.25
N SER A 12 32.27 -38.16 -25.44
CA SER A 12 31.12 -39.07 -25.36
C SER A 12 30.57 -39.18 -23.95
N ARG A 13 31.45 -39.16 -22.92
CA ARG A 13 31.03 -39.11 -21.51
C ARG A 13 30.28 -37.82 -21.19
N SER A 14 30.77 -36.67 -21.66
CA SER A 14 30.10 -35.38 -21.45
C SER A 14 28.68 -35.34 -22.06
N ILE A 15 28.45 -35.94 -23.23
CA ILE A 15 27.12 -35.97 -23.85
C ILE A 15 26.17 -36.91 -23.10
N GLU A 16 26.66 -38.08 -22.68
CA GLU A 16 25.87 -39.04 -21.88
C GLU A 16 25.50 -38.46 -20.50
N ASP A 17 26.41 -37.73 -19.86
CA ASP A 17 26.18 -37.06 -18.59
C ASP A 17 25.15 -35.93 -18.71
N LEU A 18 25.24 -35.11 -19.77
CA LEU A 18 24.25 -34.07 -20.06
C LEU A 18 22.87 -34.64 -20.37
N HIS A 19 22.82 -35.74 -21.12
CA HIS A 19 21.57 -36.43 -21.42
C HIS A 19 20.96 -37.05 -20.15
N HIS A 20 21.78 -37.66 -19.31
CA HIS A 20 21.34 -38.22 -18.02
C HIS A 20 20.79 -37.12 -17.11
N LEU A 21 21.49 -35.99 -16.98
CA LEU A 21 21.03 -34.82 -16.21
C LEU A 21 19.67 -34.34 -16.70
N ARG A 22 19.50 -34.19 -18.03
CA ARG A 22 18.24 -33.75 -18.64
C ARG A 22 17.08 -34.70 -18.33
N LEU A 23 17.31 -36.01 -18.38
CA LEU A 23 16.28 -37.00 -18.03
C LEU A 23 15.90 -36.94 -16.55
N VAL A 24 16.86 -36.66 -15.66
CA VAL A 24 16.57 -36.49 -14.22
C VAL A 24 15.72 -35.25 -13.98
N THR A 25 16.03 -34.13 -14.65
CA THR A 25 15.23 -32.89 -14.56
C THR A 25 13.80 -33.12 -15.02
N LEU A 26 13.62 -33.79 -16.16
CA LEU A 26 12.27 -34.12 -16.67
C LEU A 26 11.48 -35.03 -15.74
N LEU A 27 12.17 -35.96 -15.08
CA LEU A 27 11.54 -36.79 -14.07
C LEU A 27 11.03 -35.94 -12.90
N ASP A 28 11.81 -34.97 -12.43
CA ASP A 28 11.40 -34.08 -11.35
C ASP A 28 10.20 -33.20 -11.76
N GLU A 29 10.24 -32.60 -12.95
CA GLU A 29 9.13 -31.82 -13.51
C GLU A 29 7.84 -32.63 -13.62
N LEU A 30 7.92 -33.88 -14.11
CA LEU A 30 6.77 -34.78 -14.22
C LEU A 30 6.16 -35.09 -12.84
N VAL A 31 7.02 -35.28 -11.84
CA VAL A 31 6.60 -35.55 -10.46
C VAL A 31 6.00 -34.32 -9.80
N GLN A 32 6.56 -33.13 -9.99
CA GLN A 32 5.98 -31.88 -9.51
C GLN A 32 4.60 -31.62 -10.12
N ALA A 33 4.43 -31.89 -11.42
CA ALA A 33 3.17 -31.66 -12.11
C ALA A 33 2.06 -32.65 -11.73
N LYS A 34 2.38 -33.95 -11.60
CA LYS A 34 1.37 -35.02 -11.50
C LYS A 34 1.37 -35.77 -10.17
N GLY A 35 2.40 -35.59 -9.35
CA GLY A 35 2.66 -36.37 -8.15
C GLY A 35 3.28 -37.74 -8.44
N VAL A 36 4.05 -38.25 -7.48
CA VAL A 36 4.88 -39.47 -7.61
C VAL A 36 4.08 -40.70 -8.07
N THR A 37 2.89 -40.92 -7.53
CA THR A 37 2.07 -42.11 -7.86
C THR A 37 1.56 -42.11 -9.30
N ARG A 38 1.17 -40.94 -9.83
CA ARG A 38 0.67 -40.81 -11.20
C ARG A 38 1.82 -40.86 -12.20
N ALA A 39 2.93 -40.18 -11.90
CA ALA A 39 4.15 -40.24 -12.71
C ALA A 39 4.68 -41.68 -12.83
N ALA A 40 4.64 -42.47 -11.74
CA ALA A 40 5.09 -43.87 -11.76
C ALA A 40 4.23 -44.73 -12.71
N ARG A 41 2.91 -44.53 -12.66
CA ARG A 41 1.97 -45.24 -13.55
C ARG A 41 2.19 -44.88 -15.02
N GLU A 42 2.40 -43.60 -15.31
CA GLU A 42 2.62 -43.09 -16.67
C GLU A 42 3.94 -43.60 -17.27
N LEU A 43 5.00 -43.69 -16.47
CA LEU A 43 6.28 -44.27 -16.87
C LEU A 43 6.27 -45.82 -16.87
N GLY A 44 5.16 -46.45 -16.46
CA GLY A 44 5.03 -47.90 -16.38
C GLY A 44 6.01 -48.54 -15.38
N VAL A 45 6.32 -47.85 -14.28
CA VAL A 45 7.23 -48.31 -13.22
C VAL A 45 6.54 -48.35 -11.86
N ASN A 46 7.09 -49.13 -10.93
CA ASN A 46 6.60 -49.16 -9.56
C ASN A 46 6.92 -47.83 -8.85
N TYR A 47 5.98 -47.32 -8.06
CA TYR A 47 6.14 -46.15 -7.19
C TYR A 47 7.45 -46.17 -6.39
N ARG A 48 7.81 -47.33 -5.78
CA ARG A 48 9.05 -47.44 -4.98
C ARG A 48 10.30 -47.24 -5.83
N THR A 49 10.26 -47.70 -7.09
CA THR A 49 11.36 -47.52 -8.04
C THR A 49 11.50 -46.06 -8.47
N LEU A 50 10.38 -45.35 -8.64
CA LEU A 50 10.37 -43.93 -8.94
C LEU A 50 10.94 -43.11 -7.77
N ALA A 51 10.46 -43.38 -6.55
CA ALA A 51 10.92 -42.69 -5.34
C ALA A 51 12.43 -42.89 -5.12
N ALA A 52 12.93 -44.12 -5.24
CA ALA A 52 14.35 -44.41 -5.13
C ALA A 52 15.18 -43.70 -6.23
N ALA A 53 14.63 -43.54 -7.44
CA ALA A 53 15.31 -42.82 -8.52
C ALA A 53 15.40 -41.31 -8.25
N LEU A 54 14.38 -40.71 -7.62
CA LEU A 54 14.40 -39.31 -7.19
C LEU A 54 15.43 -39.07 -6.07
N GLU A 55 15.51 -39.98 -5.10
CA GLU A 55 16.47 -39.87 -3.99
C GLU A 55 17.92 -40.07 -4.45
N THR A 56 18.15 -41.01 -5.38
CA THR A 56 19.52 -41.38 -5.79
C THR A 56 20.00 -40.68 -7.06
N GLY A 57 19.10 -40.01 -7.80
CA GLY A 57 19.38 -39.46 -9.13
C GLY A 57 19.69 -40.52 -10.19
N ARG A 58 19.47 -41.81 -9.91
CA ARG A 58 19.80 -42.93 -10.81
C ARG A 58 18.55 -43.45 -11.51
N LEU A 59 18.52 -43.26 -12.83
CA LEU A 59 17.41 -43.69 -13.68
C LEU A 59 17.60 -45.13 -14.16
N SER A 60 16.60 -45.98 -13.94
CA SER A 60 16.59 -47.32 -14.52
C SER A 60 16.52 -47.26 -16.06
N ARG A 61 16.97 -48.32 -16.75
CA ARG A 61 16.91 -48.40 -18.22
C ARG A 61 15.49 -48.19 -18.76
N ARG A 62 14.49 -48.74 -18.06
CA ARG A 62 13.07 -48.59 -18.42
C ARG A 62 12.60 -47.15 -18.28
N MET A 63 13.02 -46.45 -17.23
CA MET A 63 12.71 -45.03 -17.02
C MET A 63 13.39 -44.14 -18.06
N ARG A 64 14.66 -44.39 -18.39
CA ARG A 64 15.36 -43.66 -19.45
C ARG A 64 14.67 -43.83 -20.80
N GLY A 65 14.20 -45.04 -21.11
CA GLY A 65 13.41 -45.31 -22.32
C GLY A 65 12.07 -44.57 -22.31
N ALA A 66 11.29 -44.67 -21.24
CA ALA A 66 9.99 -44.02 -21.13
C ALA A 66 10.08 -42.49 -21.15
N LEU A 67 11.05 -41.90 -20.45
CA LEU A 67 11.32 -40.46 -20.48
C LEU A 67 11.89 -40.00 -21.83
N GLY A 68 12.71 -40.83 -22.49
CA GLY A 68 13.19 -40.57 -23.84
C GLY A 68 12.06 -40.59 -24.87
N SER A 69 11.14 -41.55 -24.79
CA SER A 69 9.92 -41.58 -25.60
C SER A 69 9.02 -40.38 -25.29
N ALA A 70 8.82 -40.04 -24.02
CA ALA A 70 8.04 -38.87 -23.63
C ALA A 70 8.68 -37.54 -24.07
N LEU A 71 10.00 -37.47 -24.21
CA LEU A 71 10.73 -36.34 -24.80
C LEU A 71 10.49 -36.20 -26.31
N LEU A 72 10.48 -37.34 -27.02
CA LEU A 72 10.28 -37.39 -28.46
C LEU A 72 8.80 -37.16 -28.83
N GLU A 73 7.87 -37.73 -28.06
CA GLU A 73 6.43 -37.55 -28.21
C GLU A 73 5.95 -36.19 -27.64
N GLY A 74 6.58 -35.73 -26.55
CA GLY A 74 6.26 -34.49 -25.84
C GLY A 74 6.98 -33.24 -26.35
N GLY A 75 7.74 -33.34 -27.44
CA GLY A 75 8.41 -32.21 -28.12
C GLY A 75 7.49 -31.09 -28.62
N GLY A 76 6.20 -31.09 -28.27
CA GLY A 76 5.23 -30.05 -28.62
C GLY A 76 4.25 -29.61 -27.53
N SER A 77 4.30 -30.13 -26.28
CA SER A 77 3.22 -29.88 -25.30
C SER A 77 3.59 -28.91 -24.15
N PRO A 78 4.62 -29.13 -23.32
CA PRO A 78 4.92 -28.22 -22.21
C PRO A 78 5.57 -26.91 -22.66
N VAL A 79 6.42 -26.93 -23.70
CA VAL A 79 7.05 -25.71 -24.25
C VAL A 79 6.03 -24.81 -24.94
N ARG A 80 4.99 -25.40 -25.54
CA ARG A 80 3.90 -24.66 -26.18
C ARG A 80 2.99 -24.01 -25.15
N GLU A 81 2.60 -24.73 -24.11
CA GLU A 81 1.84 -24.16 -23.00
C GLU A 81 2.62 -23.06 -22.26
N GLN A 82 3.94 -23.24 -22.10
CA GLN A 82 4.82 -22.22 -21.54
C GLN A 82 4.96 -20.99 -22.45
N ARG A 83 5.00 -21.19 -23.77
CA ARG A 83 5.07 -20.11 -24.75
C ARG A 83 3.76 -19.32 -24.82
N GLU A 84 2.62 -19.99 -24.81
CA GLU A 84 1.30 -19.37 -24.76
C GLU A 84 1.12 -18.56 -23.46
N ARG A 85 1.58 -19.10 -22.31
CA ARG A 85 1.61 -18.34 -21.04
C ARG A 85 2.55 -17.14 -21.09
N ASN A 86 3.71 -17.25 -21.75
CA ASN A 86 4.64 -16.13 -21.89
C ASN A 86 4.09 -15.04 -22.82
N GLU A 87 3.41 -15.42 -23.90
CA GLU A 87 2.73 -14.49 -24.80
C GLU A 87 1.55 -13.80 -24.09
N GLU A 88 0.79 -14.52 -23.26
CA GLU A 88 -0.25 -13.93 -22.41
C GLU A 88 0.32 -12.95 -21.37
N LEU A 89 1.43 -13.31 -20.71
CA LEU A 89 2.11 -12.43 -19.76
C LEU A 89 2.68 -11.18 -20.44
N ALA A 90 3.22 -11.32 -21.65
CA ALA A 90 3.70 -10.18 -22.44
C ALA A 90 2.56 -9.23 -22.79
N GLY A 91 1.40 -9.74 -23.23
CA GLY A 91 0.23 -8.90 -23.50
C GLY A 91 -0.32 -8.20 -22.26
N ARG A 92 -0.28 -8.85 -21.09
CA ARG A 92 -0.64 -8.22 -19.81
C ARG A 92 0.36 -7.15 -19.39
N LEU A 93 1.65 -7.34 -19.65
CA LEU A 93 2.68 -6.33 -19.37
C LEU A 93 2.48 -5.10 -20.25
N GLU A 94 2.25 -5.28 -21.56
CA GLU A 94 1.97 -4.19 -22.49
C GLU A 94 0.70 -3.41 -22.08
N GLN A 95 -0.34 -4.11 -21.62
CA GLN A 95 -1.56 -3.48 -21.11
C GLN A 95 -1.29 -2.67 -19.83
N VAL A 96 -0.47 -3.20 -18.90
CA VAL A 96 -0.10 -2.49 -17.67
C VAL A 96 0.78 -1.29 -17.97
N GLU A 97 1.74 -1.41 -18.88
CA GLU A 97 2.56 -0.28 -19.34
C GLU A 97 1.69 0.81 -19.98
N GLY A 98 0.72 0.44 -20.82
CA GLY A 98 -0.25 1.37 -21.38
C GLY A 98 -1.09 2.09 -20.31
N GLN A 99 -1.54 1.38 -19.28
CA GLN A 99 -2.27 1.97 -18.15
C GLN A 99 -1.40 2.91 -17.31
N VAL A 100 -0.13 2.57 -17.11
CA VAL A 100 0.83 3.42 -16.39
C VAL A 100 1.12 4.69 -17.19
N ASP A 101 1.28 4.60 -18.51
CA ASP A 101 1.46 5.75 -19.37
C ASP A 101 0.23 6.66 -19.41
N GLU A 102 -0.97 6.09 -19.45
CA GLU A 102 -2.22 6.85 -19.40
C GLU A 102 -2.40 7.56 -18.05
N MET A 103 -2.20 6.85 -16.95
CA MET A 103 -2.19 7.43 -15.59
C MET A 103 -1.11 8.52 -15.44
N GLY A 104 0.06 8.31 -16.06
CA GLY A 104 1.13 9.30 -16.12
C GLY A 104 0.69 10.57 -16.83
N LYS A 105 0.03 10.47 -17.99
CA LYS A 105 -0.51 11.61 -18.73
C LYS A 105 -1.60 12.34 -17.94
N GLU A 106 -2.50 11.61 -17.29
CA GLU A 106 -3.54 12.20 -16.43
C GLU A 106 -2.91 12.97 -15.26
N MET A 107 -1.95 12.37 -14.54
CA MET A 107 -1.25 13.03 -13.44
C MET A 107 -0.50 14.28 -13.92
N THR A 108 0.15 14.22 -15.07
CA THR A 108 0.87 15.38 -15.63
C THR A 108 -0.11 16.50 -16.00
N GLY A 109 -1.28 16.16 -16.56
CA GLY A 109 -2.36 17.10 -16.84
C GLY A 109 -2.94 17.74 -15.58
N SER A 110 -3.20 16.95 -14.53
CA SER A 110 -3.67 17.47 -13.24
C SER A 110 -2.63 18.38 -12.57
N LEU A 111 -1.34 18.02 -12.63
CA LEU A 111 -0.27 18.87 -12.11
C LEU A 111 -0.17 20.20 -12.88
N ALA A 112 -0.33 20.17 -14.20
CA ALA A 112 -0.35 21.39 -15.02
C ALA A 112 -1.56 22.28 -14.67
N ALA A 113 -2.73 21.68 -14.44
CA ALA A 113 -3.93 22.42 -13.99
C ALA A 113 -3.72 23.08 -12.62
N VAL A 114 -3.21 22.33 -11.64
CA VAL A 114 -2.90 22.85 -10.30
C VAL A 114 -1.83 23.95 -10.36
N GLN A 115 -0.79 23.80 -11.18
CA GLN A 115 0.19 24.86 -11.40
C GLN A 115 -0.44 26.13 -12.00
N GLY A 116 -1.40 25.98 -12.90
CA GLY A 116 -2.20 27.08 -13.44
C GLY A 116 -3.00 27.80 -12.36
N GLU A 117 -3.74 27.06 -11.54
CA GLU A 117 -4.53 27.61 -10.43
C GLU A 117 -3.66 28.32 -9.38
N VAL A 118 -2.51 27.74 -9.02
CA VAL A 118 -1.56 28.37 -8.09
C VAL A 118 -1.01 29.67 -8.66
N ARG A 119 -0.71 29.72 -9.96
CA ARG A 119 -0.25 30.93 -10.62
C ARG A 119 -1.33 32.01 -10.63
N GLU A 120 -2.56 31.65 -10.95
CA GLU A 120 -3.70 32.56 -10.94
C GLU A 120 -3.98 33.12 -9.54
N LEU A 121 -3.96 32.27 -8.50
CA LEU A 121 -4.07 32.69 -7.11
C LEU A 121 -2.89 33.59 -6.69
N GLY A 122 -1.68 33.33 -7.19
CA GLY A 122 -0.51 34.18 -6.98
C GLY A 122 -0.72 35.58 -7.56
N ASP A 123 -1.22 35.67 -8.79
CA ASP A 123 -1.51 36.94 -9.47
C ASP A 123 -2.63 37.72 -8.76
N GLN A 124 -3.67 37.03 -8.29
CA GLN A 124 -4.76 37.64 -7.51
C GLN A 124 -4.27 38.21 -6.17
N HIS A 125 -3.43 37.46 -5.44
CA HIS A 125 -2.82 37.95 -4.19
C HIS A 125 -1.85 39.10 -4.45
N GLY A 126 -1.05 39.05 -5.51
CA GLY A 126 -0.17 40.15 -5.91
C GLY A 126 -0.93 41.45 -6.16
N GLN A 127 -2.06 41.38 -6.88
CA GLN A 127 -2.94 42.54 -7.09
C GLN A 127 -3.58 43.04 -5.79
N ALA A 128 -3.97 42.14 -4.88
CA ALA A 128 -4.51 42.52 -3.58
C ALA A 128 -3.47 43.25 -2.72
N LEU A 129 -2.22 42.76 -2.69
CA LEU A 129 -1.10 43.40 -1.99
C LEU A 129 -0.79 44.79 -2.58
N GLN A 130 -0.71 44.92 -3.90
CA GLN A 130 -0.52 46.23 -4.55
C GLN A 130 -1.61 47.24 -4.19
N ARG A 131 -2.87 46.79 -4.05
CA ARG A 131 -3.98 47.66 -3.61
C ARG A 131 -3.83 48.09 -2.16
N VAL A 132 -3.33 47.21 -1.29
CA VAL A 132 -3.07 47.53 0.12
C VAL A 132 -1.89 48.49 0.24
N GLU A 133 -0.79 48.25 -0.48
CA GLU A 133 0.37 49.14 -0.55
C GLU A 133 -0.03 50.53 -1.07
N SER A 134 -0.79 50.60 -2.16
CA SER A 134 -1.32 51.87 -2.70
C SER A 134 -2.23 52.62 -1.73
N ARG A 135 -2.89 51.93 -0.79
CA ARG A 135 -3.71 52.57 0.26
C ARG A 135 -2.84 53.05 1.42
N LEU A 136 -1.81 52.30 1.78
CA LEU A 136 -0.83 52.68 2.78
C LEU A 136 -0.06 53.92 2.34
N GLU A 137 0.45 53.98 1.10
CA GLU A 137 1.13 55.16 0.57
C GLU A 137 0.24 56.42 0.59
N LYS A 138 -1.07 56.28 0.36
CA LYS A 138 -2.03 57.39 0.45
C LYS A 138 -2.26 57.87 1.88
N VAL A 139 -2.15 56.99 2.86
CA VAL A 139 -2.28 57.32 4.28
C VAL A 139 -0.98 57.92 4.82
N GLU A 140 0.17 57.40 4.38
CA GLU A 140 1.49 57.88 4.79
C GLU A 140 1.91 59.18 4.09
N GLY A 141 1.46 59.43 2.86
CA GLY A 141 1.64 60.71 2.16
C GLY A 141 0.65 61.80 2.57
N GLY A 142 -0.35 61.47 3.41
CA GLY A 142 -1.33 62.40 3.95
C GLY A 142 -0.84 63.05 5.25
N ASP A 143 0.04 64.04 5.13
CA ASP A 143 0.57 64.78 6.26
C ASP A 143 -0.51 65.72 6.86
N GLY A 144 -0.86 65.47 8.13
CA GLY A 144 -1.28 66.48 9.11
C GLY A 144 -2.64 67.16 8.97
N ALA A 145 -3.67 66.63 9.65
CA ALA A 145 -4.69 67.46 10.30
C ALA A 145 -5.43 66.73 11.44
N ALA A 146 -5.07 67.13 12.67
CA ALA A 146 -5.90 67.19 13.89
C ALA A 146 -6.61 65.92 14.42
N GLY A 147 -6.16 65.44 15.60
CA GLY A 147 -7.07 64.80 16.57
C GLY A 147 -7.79 65.85 17.44
N PRO A 148 -8.46 65.47 18.56
CA PRO A 148 -9.17 64.24 18.91
C PRO A 148 -10.61 64.59 19.45
N PRO A 149 -11.40 63.71 20.13
CA PRO A 149 -11.11 63.33 21.51
C PRO A 149 -11.34 61.85 21.87
N ALA A 150 -10.68 61.48 22.96
CA ALA A 150 -10.84 60.24 23.69
C ALA A 150 -12.29 60.01 24.14
N ALA A 151 -12.89 58.92 23.67
CA ALA A 151 -14.06 58.33 24.31
C ALA A 151 -13.56 57.28 25.33
N SER A 152 -13.53 57.72 26.58
CA SER A 152 -13.54 56.84 27.75
C SER A 152 -14.82 56.00 27.70
N HIS A 153 -14.69 54.70 27.46
CA HIS A 153 -15.69 53.70 27.83
C HIS A 153 -15.03 52.72 28.79
N ALA A 154 -15.17 53.06 30.07
CA ALA A 154 -15.10 52.13 31.18
C ALA A 154 -16.21 51.08 31.01
N GLY A 155 -15.86 49.95 30.39
CA GLY A 155 -16.61 48.72 30.48
C GLY A 155 -15.89 47.79 31.45
N ASN A 156 -16.25 47.87 32.74
CA ASN A 156 -15.98 46.83 33.72
C ASN A 156 -16.74 45.55 33.29
N GLY A 157 -16.12 44.74 32.44
CA GLY A 157 -16.42 43.31 32.35
C GLY A 157 -15.68 42.60 33.48
N PRO A 158 -16.26 41.57 34.12
CA PRO A 158 -15.57 40.84 35.17
C PRO A 158 -14.26 40.32 34.60
N ALA A 159 -13.18 40.46 35.38
CA ALA A 159 -11.88 39.87 35.10
C ALA A 159 -12.05 38.36 34.92
N GLY A 160 -12.36 37.96 33.69
CA GLY A 160 -12.30 36.59 33.23
C GLY A 160 -10.87 36.16 33.48
N ARG A 161 -10.72 35.09 34.26
CA ARG A 161 -9.46 34.44 34.56
C ARG A 161 -8.65 34.42 33.28
N SER A 162 -7.52 35.10 33.29
CA SER A 162 -6.55 35.05 32.20
C SER A 162 -6.03 33.61 32.14
N SER A 163 -6.77 32.74 31.45
CA SER A 163 -6.33 31.40 31.09
C SER A 163 -4.96 31.56 30.43
N PRO A 164 -3.97 30.71 30.78
CA PRO A 164 -2.65 30.80 30.20
C PRO A 164 -2.80 30.72 28.68
N ARG A 165 -2.51 31.83 27.98
CA ARG A 165 -2.64 31.88 26.51
C ARG A 165 -1.71 30.83 25.94
N ARG A 166 -2.28 29.79 25.32
CA ARG A 166 -1.50 28.82 24.55
C ARG A 166 -0.82 29.53 23.38
N ASP A 167 0.42 29.19 23.13
CA ASP A 167 1.16 29.67 21.97
C ASP A 167 0.50 29.23 20.66
N PHE A 168 -0.18 28.07 20.67
CA PHE A 168 -0.85 27.48 19.51
C PHE A 168 -2.21 26.87 19.88
N PRO A 169 -3.33 27.64 19.81
CA PRO A 169 -4.67 27.13 20.11
C PRO A 169 -5.16 26.09 19.09
N ASP A 170 -4.63 26.14 17.86
CA ASP A 170 -5.01 25.20 16.79
C ASP A 170 -4.34 23.81 16.93
N LEU A 171 -3.44 23.63 17.91
CA LEU A 171 -2.69 22.39 18.10
C LEU A 171 -3.37 21.52 19.15
N ALA A 172 -3.93 20.39 18.72
CA ALA A 172 -4.45 19.38 19.64
C ALA A 172 -3.31 18.60 20.29
N THR A 173 -3.34 18.46 21.61
CA THR A 173 -2.37 17.68 22.38
C THR A 173 -2.94 16.32 22.77
N ARG A 174 -2.09 15.31 22.94
CA ARG A 174 -2.51 14.01 23.50
C ARG A 174 -2.96 14.13 24.94
N GLU A 175 -2.21 14.88 25.74
CA GLU A 175 -2.52 15.07 27.15
C GLU A 175 -3.60 16.14 27.32
N PRO A 176 -4.63 15.88 28.15
CA PRO A 176 -5.65 16.86 28.45
C PRO A 176 -5.10 17.99 29.32
N ALA A 177 -5.52 19.21 29.02
CA ALA A 177 -5.27 20.35 29.88
C ALA A 177 -6.59 20.94 30.40
N ALA A 178 -6.49 21.75 31.45
CA ALA A 178 -7.63 22.33 32.14
C ALA A 178 -8.45 23.32 31.30
N ASP A 179 -7.85 23.90 30.25
CA ASP A 179 -8.45 24.90 29.36
C ASP A 179 -8.91 24.33 28.01
N ASP A 180 -8.74 23.02 27.75
CA ASP A 180 -9.02 22.43 26.43
C ASP A 180 -10.47 22.63 25.97
N GLU A 181 -11.44 22.49 26.88
CA GLU A 181 -12.86 22.66 26.55
C GLU A 181 -13.17 24.11 26.11
N GLU A 182 -12.55 25.09 26.75
CA GLU A 182 -12.68 26.52 26.39
C GLU A 182 -11.96 26.82 25.07
N VAL A 183 -10.78 26.23 24.85
CA VAL A 183 -9.96 26.47 23.64
C VAL A 183 -10.57 25.82 22.40
N PHE A 184 -11.00 24.58 22.49
CA PHE A 184 -11.48 23.81 21.34
C PHE A 184 -12.98 23.95 21.09
N GLY A 185 -13.75 24.43 22.07
CA GLY A 185 -15.16 24.73 21.94
C GLY A 185 -15.95 23.58 21.31
N GLY A 186 -16.53 23.81 20.13
CA GLY A 186 -17.31 22.81 19.40
C GLY A 186 -16.55 21.55 18.99
N ALA A 187 -15.22 21.60 18.86
CA ALA A 187 -14.37 20.46 18.53
C ALA A 187 -14.08 19.55 19.74
N TRP A 188 -14.41 20.00 20.97
CA TRP A 188 -14.02 19.31 22.20
C TRP A 188 -14.47 17.84 22.27
N PRO A 189 -15.72 17.48 21.93
CA PRO A 189 -16.16 16.08 21.96
C PRO A 189 -15.33 15.17 21.04
N LEU A 190 -14.96 15.67 19.85
CA LEU A 190 -14.15 14.93 18.89
C LEU A 190 -12.70 14.76 19.37
N ILE A 191 -12.14 15.76 20.07
CA ILE A 191 -10.80 15.66 20.66
C ILE A 191 -10.78 14.61 21.78
N GLN A 192 -11.81 14.57 22.62
CA GLN A 192 -11.93 13.54 23.65
C GLN A 192 -11.98 12.14 23.02
N GLU A 193 -12.86 11.96 22.02
CA GLU A 193 -12.96 10.68 21.30
C GLU A 193 -11.63 10.31 20.64
N TRP A 194 -10.96 11.26 19.98
CA TRP A 194 -9.66 11.04 19.35
C TRP A 194 -8.60 10.60 20.36
N ARG A 195 -8.53 11.22 21.55
CA ARG A 195 -7.60 10.84 22.62
C ARG A 195 -7.89 9.43 23.12
N GLU A 196 -9.15 9.11 23.39
CA GLU A 196 -9.55 7.79 23.85
C GLU A 196 -9.26 6.70 22.81
N LEU A 197 -9.47 6.98 21.53
CA LEU A 197 -9.13 6.08 20.44
C LEU A 197 -7.62 5.90 20.37
N ARG A 198 -6.83 6.98 20.43
CA ARG A 198 -5.36 6.92 20.39
C ARG A 198 -4.75 6.15 21.56
N GLU A 199 -5.31 6.27 22.76
CA GLU A 199 -4.83 5.54 23.94
C GLU A 199 -5.07 4.04 23.82
N ARG A 200 -6.23 3.64 23.29
CA ARG A 200 -6.62 2.23 23.16
C ARG A 200 -6.09 1.57 21.90
N HIS A 201 -5.82 2.35 20.84
CA HIS A 201 -5.46 1.83 19.53
C HIS A 201 -3.98 1.47 19.44
N PRO A 202 -3.62 0.18 19.31
CA PRO A 202 -2.23 -0.24 19.23
C PRO A 202 -1.61 0.18 17.89
N ASP A 203 -0.34 0.60 17.91
CA ASP A 203 0.43 0.99 16.71
C ASP A 203 0.45 -0.09 15.62
N ARG A 204 0.32 -1.36 16.03
CA ARG A 204 0.20 -2.51 15.13
C ARG A 204 -0.89 -3.43 15.64
N GLY A 205 -1.84 -3.76 14.78
CA GLY A 205 -2.85 -4.74 15.08
C GLY A 205 -3.24 -5.61 13.89
N LYS A 206 -4.00 -6.66 14.19
CA LYS A 206 -4.57 -7.58 13.21
C LYS A 206 -5.98 -7.91 13.67
N GLY A 207 -6.95 -7.82 12.78
CA GLY A 207 -8.32 -8.19 13.10
C GLY A 207 -9.32 -7.30 12.40
N LEU A 208 -10.60 -7.59 12.59
CA LEU A 208 -11.67 -6.70 12.17
C LEU A 208 -11.87 -5.55 13.14
N GLU A 209 -11.81 -5.81 14.45
CA GLU A 209 -11.97 -4.74 15.46
C GLU A 209 -10.88 -3.68 15.33
N TRP A 210 -9.61 -4.11 15.19
CA TRP A 210 -8.52 -3.16 14.91
C TRP A 210 -8.77 -2.33 13.64
N LEU A 211 -9.28 -2.94 12.56
CA LEU A 211 -9.59 -2.19 11.32
C LEU A 211 -10.77 -1.22 11.49
N ARG A 212 -11.73 -1.52 12.37
CA ARG A 212 -12.85 -0.64 12.69
C ARG A 212 -12.40 0.55 13.53
N GLU A 213 -11.55 0.29 14.52
CA GLU A 213 -10.97 1.34 15.35
C GLU A 213 -10.04 2.25 14.53
N GLU A 214 -9.20 1.68 13.67
CA GLU A 214 -8.36 2.45 12.73
C GLU A 214 -9.22 3.28 11.77
N GLU A 215 -10.30 2.72 11.21
CA GLU A 215 -11.25 3.46 10.37
C GLU A 215 -11.87 4.63 11.15
N ARG A 216 -12.31 4.40 12.40
CA ARG A 216 -12.91 5.45 13.23
C ARG A 216 -11.89 6.53 13.60
N LEU A 217 -10.68 6.13 14.00
CA LEU A 217 -9.59 7.05 14.32
C LEU A 217 -9.27 7.96 13.13
N MET A 218 -9.05 7.40 11.94
CA MET A 218 -8.76 8.20 10.73
C MET A 218 -9.93 9.12 10.36
N SER A 219 -11.17 8.69 10.57
CA SER A 219 -12.36 9.51 10.33
C SER A 219 -12.41 10.73 11.27
N VAL A 220 -12.21 10.52 12.57
CA VAL A 220 -12.20 11.61 13.56
C VAL A 220 -11.02 12.57 13.29
N GLU A 221 -9.85 12.03 12.92
CA GLU A 221 -8.70 12.86 12.56
C GLU A 221 -9.00 13.75 11.34
N LEU A 222 -9.70 13.23 10.33
CA LEU A 222 -10.11 14.04 9.17
C LEU A 222 -11.11 15.13 9.55
N GLU A 223 -12.10 14.83 10.40
CA GLU A 223 -13.09 15.80 10.87
C GLU A 223 -12.41 16.96 11.64
N LEU A 224 -11.49 16.62 12.54
CA LEU A 224 -10.68 17.60 13.27
C LEU A 224 -9.80 18.45 12.33
N LEU A 225 -9.18 17.83 11.31
CA LEU A 225 -8.31 18.52 10.36
C LEU A 225 -9.08 19.35 9.32
N GLU A 226 -10.26 18.93 8.86
CA GLU A 226 -10.99 19.57 7.76
C GLU A 226 -12.00 20.57 8.28
N GLU A 227 -12.84 20.18 9.24
CA GLU A 227 -13.95 21.00 9.74
C GLU A 227 -13.47 21.99 10.81
N HIS A 228 -12.57 21.56 11.68
CA HIS A 228 -12.19 22.33 12.87
C HIS A 228 -10.88 23.09 12.78
N GLY A 229 -10.14 23.02 11.67
CA GLY A 229 -8.92 23.82 11.58
C GLY A 229 -7.68 23.19 12.23
N LEU A 230 -7.85 22.10 12.97
CA LEU A 230 -6.88 21.69 13.98
C LEU A 230 -5.67 21.01 13.36
N THR A 231 -4.57 21.03 14.09
CA THR A 231 -3.36 20.26 13.82
C THR A 231 -3.23 19.18 14.87
N LEU A 232 -3.02 17.95 14.42
CA LEU A 232 -2.93 16.77 15.29
C LEU A 232 -1.47 16.29 15.40
N PRO A 233 -1.07 15.62 16.50
CA PRO A 233 0.23 14.98 16.62
C PRO A 233 0.45 13.92 15.52
N PRO A 234 1.69 13.67 15.07
CA PRO A 234 2.97 14.03 15.70
C PRO A 234 3.48 15.47 15.47
N GLN A 235 2.72 16.31 14.79
CA GLN A 235 3.11 17.68 14.49
C GLN A 235 3.23 18.51 15.78
N THR A 236 4.28 19.32 15.87
CA THR A 236 4.56 20.19 17.02
C THR A 236 4.22 21.66 16.76
N TYR A 237 3.84 22.00 15.52
CA TYR A 237 3.49 23.35 15.09
C TYR A 237 2.21 23.30 14.23
N PRO A 238 1.37 24.34 14.25
CA PRO A 238 0.18 24.42 13.40
C PRO A 238 0.53 24.30 11.92
N LEU A 239 -0.15 23.39 11.22
CA LEU A 239 -0.02 23.25 9.78
C LEU A 239 -0.80 24.33 9.05
N LYS A 240 -0.20 24.89 8.00
CA LYS A 240 -0.82 25.94 7.18
C LYS A 240 -0.75 25.58 5.70
N GLY A 241 -1.77 25.97 4.93
CA GLY A 241 -1.78 25.87 3.47
C GLY A 241 -1.53 24.47 2.93
N LEU A 242 -0.51 24.34 2.07
CA LEU A 242 -0.19 23.12 1.32
C LEU A 242 0.11 21.90 2.21
N ASP A 243 0.79 22.10 3.34
CA ASP A 243 1.14 20.99 4.24
C ASP A 243 -0.09 20.35 4.87
N ARG A 244 -1.11 21.18 5.16
CA ARG A 244 -2.40 20.70 5.67
C ARG A 244 -3.15 19.91 4.60
N GLY A 245 -3.15 20.39 3.35
CA GLY A 245 -3.74 19.68 2.21
C GLY A 245 -3.06 18.33 1.93
N ALA A 246 -1.74 18.26 2.03
CA ALA A 246 -1.00 17.02 1.91
C ALA A 246 -1.34 16.03 3.05
N GLN A 247 -1.45 16.53 4.28
CA GLN A 247 -1.80 15.70 5.43
C GLN A 247 -3.23 15.16 5.35
N THR A 248 -4.22 16.01 5.01
CA THR A 248 -5.60 15.56 4.81
C THR A 248 -5.70 14.56 3.67
N GLY A 249 -5.01 14.80 2.54
CA GLY A 249 -4.92 13.85 1.44
C GLY A 249 -4.37 12.49 1.85
N TRP A 250 -3.27 12.47 2.61
CA TRP A 250 -2.69 11.23 3.15
C TRP A 250 -3.66 10.50 4.08
N ARG A 251 -4.35 11.23 4.97
CA ARG A 251 -5.35 10.65 5.90
C ARG A 251 -6.58 10.09 5.18
N ARG A 252 -7.08 10.75 4.13
CA ARG A 252 -8.16 10.23 3.28
C ARG A 252 -7.77 8.91 2.63
N LYS A 253 -6.56 8.85 2.06
CA LYS A 253 -6.04 7.62 1.46
C LYS A 253 -5.92 6.50 2.50
N ALA A 254 -5.39 6.79 3.69
CA ALA A 254 -5.29 5.83 4.78
C ALA A 254 -6.68 5.30 5.21
N LEU A 255 -7.69 6.18 5.31
CA LEU A 255 -9.07 5.80 5.62
C LEU A 255 -9.66 4.86 4.55
N GLU A 256 -9.44 5.16 3.27
CA GLU A 256 -9.87 4.29 2.17
C GLU A 256 -9.18 2.92 2.22
N GLU A 257 -7.88 2.88 2.49
CA GLU A 257 -7.12 1.65 2.63
C GLU A 257 -7.63 0.80 3.80
N ALA A 258 -7.91 1.42 4.95
CA ALA A 258 -8.51 0.76 6.12
C ALA A 258 -9.88 0.17 5.79
N ARG A 259 -10.76 0.94 5.12
CA ARG A 259 -12.08 0.47 4.65
C ARG A 259 -11.97 -0.72 3.72
N ARG A 260 -11.09 -0.65 2.72
CA ARG A 260 -10.85 -1.77 1.77
C ARG A 260 -10.29 -2.99 2.49
N ALA A 261 -9.38 -2.81 3.44
CA ALA A 261 -8.85 -3.91 4.26
C ALA A 261 -9.96 -4.56 5.10
N ARG A 262 -10.85 -3.76 5.72
CA ARG A 262 -11.99 -4.27 6.48
C ARG A 262 -12.94 -5.07 5.60
N GLN A 263 -13.37 -4.50 4.47
CA GLN A 263 -14.27 -5.17 3.53
C GLN A 263 -13.72 -6.51 3.04
N ARG A 264 -12.43 -6.55 2.66
CA ARG A 264 -11.77 -7.81 2.27
C ARG A 264 -11.80 -8.84 3.38
N ARG A 265 -11.52 -8.43 4.61
CA ARG A 265 -11.48 -9.34 5.76
C ARG A 265 -12.87 -9.81 6.19
N GLU A 266 -13.88 -8.94 6.13
CA GLU A 266 -15.28 -9.31 6.32
C GLU A 266 -15.73 -10.32 5.26
N GLY A 267 -15.37 -10.09 3.99
CA GLY A 267 -15.62 -11.01 2.89
C GLY A 267 -14.99 -12.39 3.10
N LEU A 268 -13.73 -12.43 3.54
CA LEU A 268 -13.04 -13.69 3.86
C LEU A 268 -13.72 -14.46 5.00
N LEU A 269 -14.15 -13.78 6.06
CA LEU A 269 -14.86 -14.43 7.16
C LEU A 269 -16.22 -14.98 6.73
N ARG A 270 -16.93 -14.26 5.85
CA ARG A 270 -18.19 -14.75 5.25
C ARG A 270 -17.98 -16.02 4.43
N LEU A 271 -16.90 -16.10 3.64
CA LEU A 271 -16.57 -17.28 2.83
C LEU A 271 -16.08 -18.47 3.67
N LEU A 272 -15.36 -18.22 4.77
CA LEU A 272 -14.81 -19.27 5.63
C LEU A 272 -15.79 -19.80 6.68
N GLY A 273 -16.85 -19.06 7.02
CA GLY A 273 -17.89 -19.47 7.97
C GLY A 273 -18.52 -20.82 7.65
N PRO A 274 -19.01 -21.07 6.41
CA PRO A 274 -19.58 -22.36 6.00
C PRO A 274 -18.57 -23.51 6.07
N LEU A 275 -17.31 -23.26 5.70
CA LEU A 275 -16.25 -24.27 5.70
C LEU A 275 -15.86 -24.71 7.10
N ARG A 276 -15.84 -23.78 8.08
CA ARG A 276 -15.65 -24.12 9.50
C ARG A 276 -16.82 -24.93 10.06
N ALA A 277 -18.06 -24.60 9.69
CA ALA A 277 -19.24 -25.35 10.10
C ALA A 277 -19.25 -26.78 9.55
N LEU A 278 -18.80 -26.98 8.31
CA LEU A 278 -18.64 -28.31 7.69
C LEU A 278 -17.54 -29.13 8.37
N ARG A 279 -16.40 -28.53 8.70
CA ARG A 279 -15.30 -29.20 9.41
C ARG A 279 -15.70 -29.65 10.81
N LEU A 280 -16.48 -28.84 11.55
CA LEU A 280 -17.00 -29.21 12.87
C LEU A 280 -18.05 -30.33 12.80
N LYS A 281 -18.87 -30.38 11.74
CA LYS A 281 -19.81 -31.50 11.52
C LYS A 281 -19.09 -32.82 11.20
N LEU A 282 -17.97 -32.77 10.47
CA LEU A 282 -17.17 -33.96 10.13
C LEU A 282 -16.38 -34.54 11.31
N LEU A 283 -16.02 -33.72 12.30
CA LEU A 283 -15.30 -34.15 13.52
C LEU A 283 -16.22 -34.71 14.62
N ARG A 284 -17.54 -34.63 14.47
CA ARG A 284 -18.54 -35.18 15.41
C ARG A 284 -19.15 -36.51 14.96
N ARG A 285 -18.60 -37.14 13.91
CA ARG A 285 -18.91 -38.50 13.47
C ARG A 285 -17.71 -39.38 13.72
#